data_AF-A0A7S1VDN0-F1
#
_entry.id   AF-A0A7S1VDN0-F1
#
_cell.length_a   1.000
_cell.length_b   1.000
_cell.length_c   1.000
_cell.angle_alpha   90.00
_cell.angle_beta   90.00
_cell.angle_gamma   90.00
#
_symmetry.space_group_name_H-M   'P 1'
#
loop_
_entity.id
_entity.type
_entity.pdbx_description
1 polymer ?
#
loop_
_entity_poly.entity_id
_entity_poly.type
_entity_poly.pdbx_seq_one_letter_code
_entity_poly.pdbx_strand_id
1 'polypeptide(L)'
;ASAAFLLPQVFGQCTVNSCDFTTITGTANCGTAFASVEEANDACDAASLHWGTIRTEGYQADNNFMDGVGHLNHNTDDVDISMDAGDVMLFRQNIGSFRLNWPEYDELEPYVDRAEADYGEAYMDNFNFTDSCELHAAMCCFVATRSGEAITDGNVDVCAHDIGSSRHSSRVANGFAFYDGQNTDPYCVAMTWGEADNDWTNLYKGNALFELSYGTFLDKEYVKNIPGAPMCGCLENMPIVKPTTQLGCVKTAPNGQGPEFEVTSGGVVTMKEGSPGSVDIQRDCDFTSEYESLHAAKPDMIAKMKKRILDPSTTCKTAEEELLNERLYVPGTTEVFDPIVDVSTDNWAQFAGNGLSYFHTRYLLDAERRPFFDDLYERSSTKIMYRHCETCIESHRHIFYKRLIAPVAEFNLLDTLMNNWYEANNKLGEHFSLHSTYADALAGTNPWTYCNYQEPDKENVGFPRDCGPTQYVPCQWNSYKRTMCGHYDYNPYSHGWYIDMSP
;
A
#
# COMPACT_ATOMS: atom_id res chain seq x y z
N ALA A 1 -1.86 42.94 35.90
CA ALA A 1 -2.68 43.43 34.78
C ALA A 1 -2.47 42.46 33.64
N SER A 2 -3.25 41.39 33.62
CA SER A 2 -3.11 40.29 32.68
C SER A 2 -3.82 40.65 31.38
N ALA A 3 -3.10 40.64 30.27
CA ALA A 3 -3.67 40.75 28.94
C ALA A 3 -4.49 39.48 28.69
N ALA A 4 -5.81 39.61 28.66
CA ALA A 4 -6.69 38.59 28.12
C ALA A 4 -6.40 38.51 26.62
N PHE A 5 -5.75 37.43 26.19
CA PHE A 5 -5.74 37.02 24.79
C PHE A 5 -7.19 36.73 24.40
N LEU A 6 -7.77 37.62 23.60
CA LEU A 6 -9.06 37.42 22.96
C LEU A 6 -8.88 36.29 21.94
N LEU A 7 -9.41 35.11 22.28
CA LEU A 7 -9.68 34.02 21.33
C LEU A 7 -10.64 34.53 20.25
N PRO A 8 -10.55 34.03 18.99
CA PRO A 8 -11.47 34.42 17.94
C PRO A 8 -12.88 34.00 18.34
N GLN A 9 -13.77 34.99 18.44
CA GLN A 9 -15.19 34.73 18.65
C GLN A 9 -15.74 34.10 17.37
N VAL A 10 -16.16 32.84 17.45
CA VAL A 10 -16.74 32.09 16.33
C VAL A 10 -18.09 32.73 15.99
N PHE A 11 -18.17 33.41 14.86
CA PHE A 11 -19.40 33.98 14.30
C PHE A 11 -19.69 33.30 12.95
N GLY A 12 -20.92 32.77 12.78
CA GLY A 12 -21.53 32.48 11.47
C GLY A 12 -22.09 31.07 11.29
N GLN A 13 -23.41 30.97 11.09
CA GLN A 13 -24.10 29.78 10.55
C GLN A 13 -24.79 30.16 9.25
N CYS A 14 -24.73 29.27 8.25
CA CYS A 14 -25.27 29.47 6.92
C CYS A 14 -25.82 28.14 6.39
N THR A 15 -27.09 28.10 5.96
CA THR A 15 -27.73 27.00 5.23
C THR A 15 -28.72 27.59 4.23
N VAL A 16 -29.08 26.91 3.15
CA VAL A 16 -30.00 27.46 2.14
C VAL A 16 -31.00 26.35 1.81
N ASN A 17 -32.18 26.34 2.43
CA ASN A 17 -33.17 25.32 2.10
C ASN A 17 -34.65 25.73 2.24
N SER A 18 -35.01 27.01 2.09
CA SER A 18 -36.42 27.43 2.08
C SER A 18 -36.83 28.45 1.01
N CYS A 19 -36.08 28.56 -0.09
CA CYS A 19 -36.54 29.33 -1.24
C CYS A 19 -37.14 28.39 -2.30
N ASP A 20 -38.45 28.15 -2.24
CA ASP A 20 -39.20 27.67 -3.40
C ASP A 20 -39.27 28.80 -4.44
N PHE A 21 -38.35 28.79 -5.39
CA PHE A 21 -38.26 29.81 -6.44
C PHE A 21 -39.35 29.68 -7.51
N THR A 22 -40.24 28.68 -7.45
CA THR A 22 -41.23 28.44 -8.52
C THR A 22 -42.56 29.14 -8.34
N THR A 23 -42.84 29.74 -7.17
CA THR A 23 -44.15 30.36 -6.85
C THR A 23 -44.14 31.89 -6.69
N ILE A 24 -43.03 32.58 -6.96
CA ILE A 24 -42.96 34.04 -6.82
C ILE A 24 -43.47 34.76 -8.08
N THR A 25 -44.79 34.76 -8.25
CA THR A 25 -45.51 35.84 -8.96
C THR A 25 -46.33 36.61 -7.94
N GLY A 26 -45.68 37.48 -7.17
CA GLY A 26 -46.37 38.27 -6.17
C GLY A 26 -45.44 39.21 -5.42
N THR A 27 -45.36 40.44 -5.90
CA THR A 27 -44.68 41.55 -5.22
C THR A 27 -45.34 41.88 -3.89
N ALA A 28 -44.85 41.29 -2.81
CA ALA A 28 -44.88 41.83 -1.45
C ALA A 28 -43.93 41.00 -0.57
N ASN A 29 -42.89 41.63 -0.03
CA ASN A 29 -41.99 41.13 1.03
C ASN A 29 -40.73 40.34 0.63
N CYS A 30 -39.92 40.83 -0.29
CA CYS A 30 -38.45 40.63 -0.25
C CYS A 30 -37.76 41.77 -1.03
N GLY A 31 -37.13 42.71 -0.32
CA GLY A 31 -36.26 43.71 -0.92
C GLY A 31 -34.85 43.13 -1.02
N THR A 32 -34.46 42.81 -2.26
CA THR A 32 -33.24 42.11 -2.71
C THR A 32 -33.05 40.69 -2.17
N ALA A 33 -33.67 39.74 -2.88
CA ALA A 33 -33.39 38.31 -2.79
C ALA A 33 -32.02 38.00 -3.41
N PHE A 34 -31.33 36.96 -2.92
CA PHE A 34 -30.33 36.25 -3.72
C PHE A 34 -30.96 35.89 -5.07
N ALA A 35 -30.23 36.10 -6.16
CA ALA A 35 -30.73 35.85 -7.50
C ALA A 35 -30.87 34.35 -7.79
N SER A 36 -30.17 33.49 -7.04
CA SER A 36 -30.15 32.03 -7.20
C SER A 36 -29.75 31.29 -5.91
N VAL A 37 -29.93 29.97 -5.90
CA VAL A 37 -29.39 29.04 -4.88
C VAL A 37 -27.86 29.10 -4.83
N GLU A 38 -27.23 29.30 -5.99
CA GLU A 38 -25.77 29.41 -6.16
C GLU A 38 -25.21 30.60 -5.38
N GLU A 39 -25.80 31.80 -5.52
CA GLU A 39 -25.33 33.01 -4.80
C GLU A 39 -25.46 32.87 -3.27
N ALA A 40 -26.45 32.10 -2.81
CA ALA A 40 -26.63 31.81 -1.41
C ALA A 40 -25.62 30.75 -0.91
N ASN A 41 -25.28 29.74 -1.73
CA ASN A 41 -24.22 28.78 -1.42
C ASN A 41 -22.84 29.44 -1.37
N ASP A 42 -22.51 30.34 -2.31
CA ASP A 42 -21.25 31.09 -2.32
C ASP A 42 -21.07 31.93 -1.05
N ALA A 43 -22.16 32.56 -0.58
CA ALA A 43 -22.13 33.31 0.67
C ALA A 43 -21.96 32.40 1.91
N CYS A 44 -22.47 31.16 1.84
CA CYS A 44 -22.26 30.15 2.87
C CYS A 44 -20.81 29.64 2.88
N ASP A 45 -20.22 29.42 1.71
CA ASP A 45 -18.82 29.03 1.54
C ASP A 45 -17.85 30.13 1.99
N ALA A 46 -18.21 31.40 1.84
CA ALA A 46 -17.44 32.51 2.39
C ALA A 46 -17.51 32.62 3.93
N ALA A 47 -18.51 32.00 4.56
CA ALA A 47 -18.75 32.06 6.00
C ALA A 47 -18.40 30.76 6.75
N SER A 48 -17.95 29.73 6.03
CA SER A 48 -17.54 28.46 6.61
C SER A 48 -16.14 28.56 7.24
N LEU A 49 -15.84 27.60 8.13
CA LEU A 49 -14.50 27.49 8.70
C LEU A 49 -13.62 26.63 7.81
N HIS A 50 -12.44 27.12 7.48
CA HIS A 50 -11.41 26.34 6.80
C HIS A 50 -10.89 25.23 7.73
N TRP A 51 -10.58 24.07 7.18
CA TRP A 51 -10.09 22.93 7.96
C TRP A 51 -8.86 23.27 8.80
N GLY A 52 -7.91 24.03 8.24
CA GLY A 52 -6.68 24.43 8.96
C GLY A 52 -6.91 25.30 10.20
N THR A 53 -8.16 25.69 10.51
CA THR A 53 -8.52 26.39 11.75
C THR A 53 -8.78 25.48 12.93
N ILE A 54 -8.88 24.16 12.72
CA ILE A 54 -9.10 23.17 13.80
C ILE A 54 -7.94 23.22 14.81
N ARG A 55 -6.71 23.39 14.32
CA ARG A 55 -5.48 23.40 15.12
C ARG A 55 -4.66 24.65 14.86
N THR A 56 -4.07 25.18 15.93
CA THR A 56 -3.21 26.37 15.87
C THR A 56 -1.85 26.10 15.20
N GLU A 57 -1.43 24.83 15.08
CA GLU A 57 -0.20 24.42 14.38
C GLU A 57 -0.32 24.42 12.86
N GLY A 58 -1.52 24.62 12.32
CA GLY A 58 -1.79 24.74 10.91
C GLY A 58 -1.73 23.43 10.12
N TYR A 59 -1.70 23.59 8.80
CA TYR A 59 -2.06 22.55 7.83
C TYR A 59 -1.18 21.29 7.87
N GLN A 60 0.13 21.45 8.10
CA GLN A 60 1.07 20.33 8.15
C GLN A 60 0.76 19.40 9.33
N ALA A 61 0.28 19.97 10.43
CA ALA A 61 -0.04 19.21 11.63
C ALA A 61 -1.31 18.37 11.42
N ASP A 62 -2.31 18.91 10.70
CA ASP A 62 -3.51 18.16 10.28
C ASP A 62 -3.14 17.07 9.27
N ASN A 63 -2.32 17.37 8.27
CA ASN A 63 -1.89 16.40 7.27
C ASN A 63 -1.13 15.23 7.92
N ASN A 64 -0.17 15.55 8.78
CA ASN A 64 0.55 14.53 9.54
C ASN A 64 -0.40 13.66 10.37
N PHE A 65 -1.42 14.27 11.00
CA PHE A 65 -2.42 13.51 11.74
C PHE A 65 -3.19 12.55 10.83
N MET A 66 -3.70 13.03 9.69
CA MET A 66 -4.45 12.21 8.73
C MET A 66 -3.59 11.14 8.04
N ASP A 67 -2.28 11.33 7.96
CA ASP A 67 -1.32 10.34 7.46
C ASP A 67 -0.96 9.25 8.50
N GLY A 68 -1.40 9.40 9.75
CA GLY A 68 -1.02 8.48 10.85
C GLY A 68 0.34 8.79 11.47
N VAL A 69 0.90 9.96 11.20
CA VAL A 69 2.19 10.44 11.72
C VAL A 69 2.02 11.69 12.61
N GLY A 70 3.13 12.27 13.07
CA GLY A 70 3.09 13.42 13.98
C GLY A 70 2.76 13.07 15.43
N HIS A 71 2.75 14.08 16.31
CA HIS A 71 2.70 13.89 17.76
C HIS A 71 1.34 13.36 18.26
N LEU A 72 0.23 13.65 17.58
CA LEU A 72 -1.08 13.09 17.94
C LEU A 72 -1.14 11.58 17.68
N ASN A 73 -0.37 11.08 16.73
CA ASN A 73 -0.27 9.65 16.41
C ASN A 73 0.88 8.93 17.11
N HIS A 74 1.73 9.62 17.88
CA HIS A 74 2.87 9.01 18.56
C HIS A 74 2.78 9.22 20.06
N ASN A 75 3.00 8.14 20.81
CA ASN A 75 3.26 8.23 22.23
C ASN A 75 4.75 8.44 22.45
N THR A 76 5.18 9.69 22.42
CA THR A 76 6.49 10.05 22.96
C THR A 76 6.23 10.61 24.35
N ASP A 77 6.84 9.98 25.37
CA ASP A 77 6.68 10.31 26.80
C ASP A 77 6.98 11.79 27.17
N ASP A 78 7.40 12.62 26.20
CA ASP A 78 7.84 14.00 26.38
C ASP A 78 6.97 15.07 25.69
N VAL A 79 5.86 14.72 25.00
CA VAL A 79 5.00 15.70 24.32
C VAL A 79 3.67 15.88 25.04
N ASP A 80 3.52 17.02 25.72
CA ASP A 80 2.26 17.48 26.31
C ASP A 80 1.29 17.89 25.19
N ILE A 81 0.32 17.02 24.89
CA ILE A 81 -0.73 17.26 23.89
C ILE A 81 -1.94 17.99 24.48
N SER A 82 -1.90 18.46 25.72
CA SER A 82 -3.08 19.04 26.39
C SER A 82 -3.62 20.29 25.69
N MET A 83 -2.75 21.06 25.04
CA MET A 83 -3.16 22.23 24.25
C MET A 83 -3.87 21.82 22.96
N ASP A 84 -3.27 20.93 22.15
CA ASP A 84 -3.90 20.42 20.92
C ASP A 84 -5.21 19.68 21.20
N ALA A 85 -5.22 18.83 22.22
CA ALA A 85 -6.43 18.13 22.65
C ALA A 85 -7.51 19.13 23.12
N GLY A 86 -7.13 20.21 23.80
CA GLY A 86 -8.04 21.28 24.22
C GLY A 86 -8.69 22.00 23.04
N ASP A 87 -7.90 22.39 22.04
CA ASP A 87 -8.39 23.06 20.82
C ASP A 87 -9.37 22.14 20.05
N VAL A 88 -8.97 20.89 19.81
CA VAL A 88 -9.81 19.90 19.10
C VAL A 88 -11.08 19.58 19.89
N MET A 89 -11.02 19.49 21.23
CA MET A 89 -12.20 19.27 22.07
C MET A 89 -13.19 20.44 22.02
N LEU A 90 -12.69 21.69 22.08
CA LEU A 90 -13.53 22.88 21.97
C LEU A 90 -14.17 22.98 20.59
N PHE A 91 -13.42 22.65 19.55
CA PHE A 91 -13.92 22.58 18.19
C PHE A 91 -15.04 21.54 18.08
N ARG A 92 -14.81 20.33 18.62
CA ARG A 92 -15.81 19.25 18.65
C ARG A 92 -17.10 19.61 19.36
N GLN A 93 -17.04 20.33 20.48
CA GLN A 93 -18.25 20.77 21.19
C GLN A 93 -19.17 21.65 20.34
N ASN A 94 -18.62 22.32 19.33
CA ASN A 94 -19.34 23.24 18.46
C ASN A 94 -19.45 22.73 17.02
N ILE A 95 -19.02 21.50 16.72
CA ILE A 95 -18.97 20.96 15.35
C ILE A 95 -20.34 20.92 14.67
N GLY A 96 -21.42 20.77 15.44
CA GLY A 96 -22.78 20.81 14.91
C GLY A 96 -23.27 22.23 14.58
N SER A 97 -22.53 23.25 15.04
CA SER A 97 -22.94 24.65 15.07
C SER A 97 -22.30 25.51 13.97
N PHE A 98 -21.51 24.96 13.06
CA PHE A 98 -20.97 25.68 11.91
C PHE A 98 -20.70 24.71 10.76
N ARG A 99 -20.46 25.23 9.56
CA ARG A 99 -20.01 24.43 8.42
C ARG A 99 -18.48 24.41 8.39
N LEU A 100 -17.90 23.22 8.35
CA LEU A 100 -16.47 23.00 8.16
C LEU A 100 -16.23 22.63 6.69
N ASN A 101 -15.33 23.36 6.04
CA ASN A 101 -14.93 23.06 4.66
C ASN A 101 -14.23 21.72 4.56
N TRP A 102 -14.35 21.11 3.40
CA TRP A 102 -13.51 19.99 3.04
C TRP A 102 -12.06 20.45 2.94
N PRO A 103 -11.08 19.62 3.34
CA PRO A 103 -9.68 19.96 3.16
C PRO A 103 -9.29 19.85 1.68
N GLU A 104 -9.57 20.89 0.88
CA GLU A 104 -9.31 20.90 -0.57
C GLU A 104 -7.91 21.44 -0.93
N TYR A 105 -7.44 20.95 -2.07
CA TYR A 105 -6.17 21.21 -2.76
C TYR A 105 -5.95 22.69 -3.15
N ASP A 106 -7.03 23.45 -3.42
CA ASP A 106 -6.96 24.79 -4.03
C ASP A 106 -7.11 25.98 -3.04
N GLU A 107 -7.51 25.77 -1.79
CA GLU A 107 -7.84 26.87 -0.86
C GLU A 107 -6.63 27.62 -0.24
N LEU A 108 -5.38 27.41 -0.70
CA LEU A 108 -4.20 28.10 -0.14
C LEU A 108 -3.43 29.01 -1.10
N GLU A 109 -4.02 29.45 -2.21
CA GLU A 109 -3.38 30.44 -3.11
C GLU A 109 -2.94 31.78 -2.47
N PRO A 110 -3.35 32.20 -1.23
CA PRO A 110 -2.76 33.38 -0.59
C PRO A 110 -1.78 33.11 0.55
N TYR A 111 -1.59 31.87 1.03
CA TYR A 111 -0.71 31.60 2.20
C TYR A 111 0.66 31.01 1.86
N VAL A 112 0.88 30.57 0.62
CA VAL A 112 2.21 30.22 0.13
C VAL A 112 2.81 31.46 -0.54
N ASP A 113 3.70 32.14 0.19
CA ASP A 113 4.45 33.27 -0.35
C ASP A 113 5.19 32.82 -1.62
N ARG A 114 5.18 33.67 -2.64
CA ARG A 114 5.40 33.36 -4.06
C ARG A 114 6.85 32.98 -4.45
N ALA A 115 7.58 32.31 -3.56
CA ALA A 115 8.99 31.95 -3.71
C ALA A 115 9.24 30.42 -3.78
N GLU A 116 8.26 29.57 -3.50
CA GLU A 116 8.41 28.09 -3.56
C GLU A 116 7.44 27.42 -4.55
N ALA A 117 7.18 28.04 -5.69
CA ALA A 117 6.38 27.44 -6.78
C ALA A 117 7.01 26.17 -7.43
N ASP A 118 8.22 25.77 -7.00
CA ASP A 118 8.90 24.54 -7.46
C ASP A 118 8.71 23.33 -6.53
N TYR A 119 8.15 23.54 -5.32
CA TYR A 119 7.83 22.47 -4.36
C TYR A 119 6.36 22.59 -3.93
N GLY A 120 5.44 22.35 -4.87
CA GLY A 120 4.00 22.33 -4.63
C GLY A 120 3.58 21.16 -3.75
N GLU A 121 3.78 21.25 -2.44
CA GLU A 121 3.20 20.33 -1.47
C GLU A 121 1.78 20.84 -1.12
N ALA A 122 0.77 20.18 -1.68
CA ALA A 122 -0.62 20.54 -1.49
C ALA A 122 -1.17 20.09 -0.13
N TYR A 123 -2.28 20.73 0.26
CA TYR A 123 -2.93 20.44 1.52
C TYR A 123 -3.66 19.09 1.48
N MET A 124 -3.27 18.17 2.36
CA MET A 124 -3.92 16.88 2.60
C MET A 124 -4.35 16.11 1.33
N ASP A 125 -3.37 15.75 0.51
CA ASP A 125 -3.52 15.06 -0.78
C ASP A 125 -4.46 13.84 -0.76
N ASN A 126 -4.65 13.19 0.39
CA ASN A 126 -5.56 12.06 0.55
C ASN A 126 -7.03 12.40 0.25
N PHE A 127 -7.38 13.68 0.22
CA PHE A 127 -8.74 14.21 0.05
C PHE A 127 -8.91 15.09 -1.20
N ASN A 128 -7.96 15.03 -2.15
CA ASN A 128 -7.99 15.84 -3.35
C ASN A 128 -9.05 15.37 -4.37
N PHE A 129 -10.10 16.16 -4.61
CA PHE A 129 -11.15 15.87 -5.59
C PHE A 129 -10.67 15.78 -7.06
N THR A 130 -9.49 16.30 -7.38
CA THR A 130 -8.92 16.23 -8.74
C THR A 130 -8.45 14.82 -9.09
N ASP A 131 -7.87 14.13 -8.10
CA ASP A 131 -7.18 12.85 -8.30
C ASP A 131 -7.84 11.69 -7.52
N SER A 132 -8.75 11.97 -6.58
CA SER A 132 -9.47 10.99 -5.75
C SER A 132 -10.88 11.47 -5.37
N CYS A 133 -11.57 10.73 -4.48
CA CYS A 133 -12.89 11.08 -3.94
C CYS A 133 -14.09 11.00 -4.92
N GLU A 134 -13.92 10.39 -6.10
CA GLU A 134 -15.00 10.11 -7.06
C GLU A 134 -16.11 9.23 -6.47
N LEU A 135 -15.79 8.40 -5.48
CA LEU A 135 -16.74 7.52 -4.77
C LEU A 135 -17.60 8.28 -3.77
N HIS A 136 -17.34 9.56 -3.53
CA HIS A 136 -18.09 10.35 -2.55
C HIS A 136 -18.10 9.69 -1.16
N ALA A 137 -16.96 9.10 -0.79
CA ALA A 137 -16.75 8.44 0.48
C ALA A 137 -15.33 8.62 1.00
N ALA A 138 -15.19 8.67 2.32
CA ALA A 138 -13.93 8.69 3.01
C ALA A 138 -13.93 7.65 4.14
N MET A 139 -12.75 7.16 4.47
CA MET A 139 -12.56 6.15 5.51
C MET A 139 -11.35 6.51 6.37
N CYS A 140 -11.46 6.25 7.66
CA CYS A 140 -10.35 6.27 8.59
C CYS A 140 -10.13 4.86 9.14
N CYS A 141 -8.88 4.42 9.20
CA CYS A 141 -8.46 3.13 9.73
C CYS A 141 -7.31 3.30 10.72
N PHE A 142 -7.48 2.69 11.89
CA PHE A 142 -6.57 2.79 13.02
C PHE A 142 -6.05 1.40 13.40
N VAL A 143 -4.80 1.32 13.86
CA VAL A 143 -4.15 0.04 14.20
C VAL A 143 -3.64 -0.03 15.63
N ALA A 144 -3.61 1.08 16.36
CA ALA A 144 -3.10 1.14 17.73
C ALA A 144 -3.85 2.16 18.58
N THR A 145 -3.71 2.05 19.90
CA THR A 145 -4.08 3.10 20.85
C THR A 145 -2.89 4.03 21.11
N ARG A 146 -3.15 5.22 21.67
CA ARG A 146 -2.07 6.10 22.15
C ARG A 146 -1.21 5.45 23.23
N SER A 147 -1.72 4.51 24.03
CA SER A 147 -0.87 3.79 25.00
C SER A 147 0.16 2.85 24.32
N GLY A 148 0.07 2.65 23.00
CA GLY A 148 0.89 1.69 22.26
C GLY A 148 0.35 0.26 22.37
N GLU A 149 -0.88 0.10 22.85
CA GLU A 149 -1.56 -1.19 22.96
C GLU A 149 -2.30 -1.51 21.65
N ALA A 150 -2.52 -2.80 21.41
CA ALA A 150 -3.34 -3.26 20.30
C ALA A 150 -4.81 -2.88 20.52
N ILE A 151 -5.50 -2.55 19.44
CA ILE A 151 -6.95 -2.36 19.46
C ILE A 151 -7.62 -3.69 19.79
N THR A 152 -8.64 -3.66 20.66
CA THR A 152 -9.32 -4.86 21.18
C THR A 152 -10.72 -5.06 20.60
N ASP A 153 -11.27 -4.04 19.93
CA ASP A 153 -12.59 -4.04 19.30
C ASP A 153 -12.51 -3.80 17.79
N GLY A 154 -11.41 -4.23 17.17
CA GLY A 154 -11.22 -4.10 15.72
C GLY A 154 -12.35 -4.76 14.94
N ASN A 155 -12.73 -4.13 13.84
CA ASN A 155 -13.97 -4.44 13.10
C ASN A 155 -13.73 -4.80 11.63
N VAL A 156 -12.48 -4.85 11.18
CA VAL A 156 -12.13 -5.23 9.81
C VAL A 156 -10.93 -6.16 9.77
N ASP A 157 -10.85 -6.96 8.71
CA ASP A 157 -9.60 -7.53 8.21
C ASP A 157 -9.11 -6.65 7.05
N VAL A 158 -7.85 -6.24 7.08
CA VAL A 158 -7.24 -5.51 5.96
C VAL A 158 -6.71 -6.54 4.97
N CYS A 159 -7.08 -6.41 3.69
CA CYS A 159 -6.73 -7.39 2.67
C CYS A 159 -5.51 -6.95 1.85
N ALA A 160 -5.63 -5.81 1.19
CA ALA A 160 -4.61 -5.30 0.30
C ALA A 160 -4.66 -3.78 0.22
N HIS A 161 -3.55 -3.16 -0.16
CA HIS A 161 -3.48 -1.72 -0.40
C HIS A 161 -2.69 -1.42 -1.65
N ASP A 162 -3.20 -0.50 -2.47
CA ASP A 162 -2.48 0.07 -3.59
C ASP A 162 -1.77 1.34 -3.11
N ILE A 163 -0.47 1.23 -2.88
CA ILE A 163 0.34 2.34 -2.35
C ILE A 163 0.39 3.49 -3.36
N GLY A 164 0.25 3.19 -4.67
CA GLY A 164 0.23 4.21 -5.71
C GLY A 164 -0.93 5.20 -5.59
N SER A 165 -2.07 4.80 -5.04
CA SER A 165 -3.19 5.72 -4.80
C SER A 165 -2.95 6.66 -3.61
N SER A 166 -1.95 6.40 -2.77
CA SER A 166 -1.61 7.21 -1.59
C SER A 166 -0.11 7.52 -1.53
N ARG A 167 0.49 7.82 -2.68
CA ARG A 167 1.94 8.01 -2.84
C ARG A 167 2.54 9.09 -1.93
N HIS A 168 1.75 10.11 -1.60
CA HIS A 168 2.20 11.25 -0.78
C HIS A 168 2.29 10.85 0.70
N SER A 169 1.25 10.22 1.24
CA SER A 169 1.21 9.73 2.63
C SER A 169 2.17 8.58 2.88
N SER A 170 2.23 7.63 1.95
CA SER A 170 3.15 6.49 2.03
C SER A 170 4.61 6.89 1.76
N ARG A 171 4.84 8.05 1.13
CA ARG A 171 6.15 8.53 0.65
C ARG A 171 6.83 7.56 -0.31
N VAL A 172 6.03 6.78 -1.04
CA VAL A 172 6.47 5.78 -2.00
C VAL A 172 5.73 6.02 -3.31
N ALA A 173 6.48 6.16 -4.41
CA ALA A 173 5.91 6.55 -5.70
C ALA A 173 4.84 5.58 -6.22
N ASN A 174 5.07 4.26 -6.07
CA ASN A 174 4.16 3.19 -6.45
C ASN A 174 4.50 1.90 -5.67
N GLY A 175 3.50 1.05 -5.46
CA GLY A 175 3.68 -0.26 -4.83
C GLY A 175 2.34 -0.86 -4.44
N PHE A 176 2.37 -2.08 -3.92
CA PHE A 176 1.21 -2.74 -3.36
C PHE A 176 1.61 -3.48 -2.08
N ALA A 177 0.69 -3.56 -1.13
CA ALA A 177 0.85 -4.30 0.11
C ALA A 177 -0.27 -5.33 0.25
N PHE A 178 0.09 -6.52 0.74
CA PHE A 178 -0.83 -7.59 1.09
C PHE A 178 -0.67 -7.89 2.58
N TYR A 179 -1.77 -8.10 3.28
CA TYR A 179 -1.77 -8.29 4.72
C TYR A 179 -2.33 -9.67 5.05
N ASP A 180 -1.57 -10.45 5.82
CA ASP A 180 -1.91 -11.84 6.15
C ASP A 180 -2.79 -11.98 7.41
N GLY A 181 -3.37 -10.87 7.89
CA GLY A 181 -4.25 -10.83 9.06
C GLY A 181 -3.57 -11.24 10.38
N GLN A 182 -2.23 -11.33 10.44
CA GLN A 182 -1.57 -11.98 11.56
C GLN A 182 -1.35 -11.11 12.81
N ASN A 183 -1.57 -9.78 12.83
CA ASN A 183 -1.03 -9.01 13.97
C ASN A 183 -1.69 -7.71 14.51
N THR A 184 -2.85 -7.26 14.05
CA THR A 184 -3.60 -6.19 14.73
C THR A 184 -5.02 -6.22 14.22
N ASP A 185 -6.04 -6.28 15.07
CA ASP A 185 -7.45 -6.13 14.68
C ASP A 185 -7.71 -4.64 14.42
N PRO A 186 -7.66 -4.14 13.16
CA PRO A 186 -7.75 -2.71 12.89
C PRO A 186 -9.19 -2.25 13.09
N TYR A 187 -9.35 -1.01 13.51
CA TYR A 187 -10.65 -0.37 13.59
C TYR A 187 -10.79 0.61 12.43
N CYS A 188 -11.77 0.39 11.56
CA CYS A 188 -12.11 1.31 10.49
C CYS A 188 -13.53 1.85 10.66
N VAL A 189 -13.71 3.10 10.26
CA VAL A 189 -14.99 3.80 10.20
C VAL A 189 -15.02 4.62 8.92
N ALA A 190 -16.18 4.72 8.27
CA ALA A 190 -16.31 5.41 7.00
C ALA A 190 -17.48 6.41 6.97
N MET A 191 -17.52 7.25 5.94
CA MET A 191 -18.61 8.19 5.71
C MET A 191 -18.85 8.35 4.21
N THR A 192 -20.04 8.82 3.85
CA THR A 192 -20.40 9.11 2.47
C THR A 192 -21.22 10.39 2.37
N TRP A 193 -21.22 11.02 1.20
CA TRP A 193 -22.00 12.21 0.92
C TRP A 193 -22.70 12.15 -0.45
N GLY A 194 -23.79 12.91 -0.57
CA GLY A 194 -24.58 13.02 -1.79
C GLY A 194 -23.85 13.81 -2.88
N GLU A 195 -24.28 13.65 -4.12
CA GLU A 195 -23.70 14.37 -5.27
C GLU A 195 -24.18 15.82 -5.38
N ALA A 196 -25.41 16.10 -4.94
CA ALA A 196 -25.99 17.42 -5.09
C ALA A 196 -25.34 18.41 -4.11
N ASP A 197 -25.02 19.61 -4.57
CA ASP A 197 -24.39 20.64 -3.74
C ASP A 197 -25.27 21.10 -2.57
N ASN A 198 -26.59 20.91 -2.69
CA ASN A 198 -27.55 21.21 -1.63
C ASN A 198 -27.90 20.00 -0.74
N ASP A 199 -27.26 18.84 -0.96
CA ASP A 199 -27.41 17.67 -0.10
C ASP A 199 -26.76 17.94 1.26
N TRP A 200 -27.47 17.62 2.35
CA TRP A 200 -26.99 17.86 3.72
C TRP A 200 -25.68 17.13 4.02
N THR A 201 -25.52 15.92 3.49
CA THR A 201 -24.31 15.14 3.69
C THR A 201 -23.13 15.73 2.93
N ASN A 202 -23.37 16.37 1.77
CA ASN A 202 -22.34 17.06 0.99
C ASN A 202 -21.97 18.42 1.61
N LEU A 203 -22.96 19.21 2.05
CA LEU A 203 -22.73 20.51 2.69
C LEU A 203 -21.89 20.37 3.97
N TYR A 204 -22.14 19.33 4.77
CA TYR A 204 -21.49 19.09 6.06
C TYR A 204 -20.45 17.96 6.02
N LYS A 205 -19.93 17.61 4.83
CA LYS A 205 -18.93 16.55 4.69
C LYS A 205 -17.65 16.82 5.48
N GLY A 206 -17.22 18.07 5.61
CA GLY A 206 -16.09 18.43 6.48
C GLY A 206 -16.38 18.14 7.95
N ASN A 207 -17.58 18.47 8.45
CA ASN A 207 -17.99 18.15 9.83
C ASN A 207 -18.02 16.64 10.07
N ALA A 208 -18.54 15.87 9.12
CA ALA A 208 -18.51 14.42 9.17
C ALA A 208 -17.08 13.88 9.19
N LEU A 209 -16.17 14.42 8.35
CA LEU A 209 -14.77 14.02 8.30
C LEU A 209 -14.04 14.30 9.62
N PHE A 210 -14.34 15.44 10.26
CA PHE A 210 -13.76 15.77 11.57
C PHE A 210 -14.16 14.73 12.62
N GLU A 211 -15.43 14.34 12.62
CA GLU A 211 -15.92 13.32 13.55
C GLU A 211 -15.42 11.91 13.23
N LEU A 212 -15.21 11.62 11.95
CA LEU A 212 -14.60 10.38 11.49
C LEU A 212 -13.16 10.23 12.01
N SER A 213 -12.38 11.31 11.97
CA SER A 213 -10.96 11.33 12.33
C SER A 213 -10.73 11.73 13.79
N TYR A 214 -10.73 13.04 14.08
CA TYR A 214 -10.50 13.61 15.40
C TYR A 214 -11.55 13.15 16.42
N GLY A 215 -12.81 12.96 15.99
CA GLY A 215 -13.85 12.42 16.86
C GLY A 215 -13.54 11.03 17.37
N THR A 216 -13.14 10.10 16.49
CA THR A 216 -12.69 8.75 16.86
C THR A 216 -11.46 8.78 17.75
N PHE A 217 -10.48 9.64 17.44
CA PHE A 217 -9.31 9.85 18.28
C PHE A 217 -9.67 10.31 19.70
N LEU A 218 -10.58 11.29 19.83
CA LEU A 218 -11.00 11.80 21.13
C LEU A 218 -11.82 10.79 21.95
N ASP A 219 -12.59 9.92 21.29
CA ASP A 219 -13.42 8.92 21.98
C ASP A 219 -12.63 7.68 22.40
N LYS A 220 -11.68 7.25 21.57
CA LYS A 220 -11.02 5.95 21.71
C LYS A 220 -9.51 6.01 21.86
N GLU A 221 -8.90 7.17 21.68
CA GLU A 221 -7.44 7.36 21.59
C GLU A 221 -6.79 6.50 20.49
N TYR A 222 -7.55 6.18 19.43
CA TYR A 222 -7.08 5.38 18.30
C TYR A 222 -6.22 6.22 17.37
N VAL A 223 -5.10 5.63 16.96
CA VAL A 223 -4.02 6.29 16.24
C VAL A 223 -3.35 5.29 15.29
N LYS A 224 -2.41 5.82 14.51
CA LYS A 224 -1.57 5.10 13.53
C LYS A 224 -2.35 4.61 12.32
N ASN A 225 -1.71 4.76 11.17
CA ASN A 225 -2.17 4.24 9.90
C ASN A 225 -1.85 2.75 9.72
N ILE A 226 -2.58 2.13 8.80
CA ILE A 226 -2.19 0.84 8.24
C ILE A 226 -0.86 1.03 7.47
N PRO A 227 0.14 0.14 7.63
CA PRO A 227 1.45 0.31 7.02
C PRO A 227 1.40 0.53 5.49
N GLY A 228 1.80 1.71 5.02
CA GLY A 228 1.81 2.04 3.60
C GLY A 228 0.51 2.65 3.06
N ALA A 229 -0.50 2.83 3.92
CA ALA A 229 -1.72 3.58 3.63
C ALA A 229 -1.82 4.83 4.52
N PRO A 230 -2.65 5.83 4.20
CA PRO A 230 -2.95 6.91 5.13
C PRO A 230 -3.83 6.42 6.29
N MET A 231 -3.89 7.18 7.38
CA MET A 231 -4.82 6.88 8.48
C MET A 231 -6.25 7.25 8.08
N CYS A 232 -6.42 8.38 7.40
CA CYS A 232 -7.69 8.85 6.87
C CYS A 232 -7.51 9.36 5.44
N GLY A 233 -8.45 9.02 4.56
CA GLY A 233 -8.44 9.46 3.17
C GLY A 233 -9.76 9.19 2.47
N CYS A 234 -9.89 9.69 1.25
CA CYS A 234 -10.95 9.23 0.35
C CYS A 234 -10.84 7.73 0.11
N LEU A 235 -11.98 7.07 -0.11
CA LEU A 235 -12.06 5.61 -0.13
C LEU A 235 -11.12 4.95 -1.17
N GLU A 236 -10.79 5.66 -2.24
CA GLU A 236 -9.85 5.25 -3.29
C GLU A 236 -8.39 5.19 -2.82
N ASN A 237 -8.05 6.03 -1.84
CA ASN A 237 -6.72 6.17 -1.26
C ASN A 237 -6.54 5.29 -0.02
N MET A 238 -7.61 4.62 0.41
CA MET A 238 -7.63 3.75 1.58
C MET A 238 -7.50 2.26 1.20
N PRO A 239 -7.05 1.40 2.12
CA PRO A 239 -6.90 -0.03 1.86
C PRO A 239 -8.22 -0.73 1.55
N ILE A 240 -8.11 -1.85 0.84
CA ILE A 240 -9.22 -2.80 0.68
C ILE A 240 -9.40 -3.53 2.00
N VAL A 241 -10.60 -3.42 2.57
CA VAL A 241 -10.95 -4.00 3.87
C VAL A 241 -12.15 -4.92 3.75
N LYS A 242 -12.18 -5.94 4.61
CA LYS A 242 -13.32 -6.83 4.81
C LYS A 242 -13.84 -6.65 6.24
N PRO A 243 -15.02 -6.06 6.45
CA PRO A 243 -15.62 -5.96 7.78
C PRO A 243 -15.85 -7.35 8.39
N THR A 244 -15.65 -7.48 9.70
CA THR A 244 -15.91 -8.74 10.43
C THR A 244 -17.41 -8.96 10.64
N THR A 245 -18.17 -7.87 10.78
CA THR A 245 -19.63 -7.89 10.89
C THR A 245 -20.25 -6.76 10.06
N GLN A 246 -20.08 -5.52 10.49
CA GLN A 246 -20.53 -4.31 9.82
C GLN A 246 -19.47 -3.22 9.95
N LEU A 247 -19.39 -2.34 8.96
CA LEU A 247 -18.49 -1.20 9.01
C LEU A 247 -19.25 -0.01 9.59
N GLY A 248 -18.79 0.52 10.72
CA GLY A 248 -19.41 1.69 11.31
C GLY A 248 -19.32 2.89 10.37
N CYS A 249 -20.32 3.78 10.42
CA CYS A 249 -20.25 5.06 9.72
C CYS A 249 -20.42 6.30 10.59
N VAL A 250 -20.00 7.43 10.03
CA VAL A 250 -20.37 8.78 10.47
C VAL A 250 -21.26 9.39 9.40
N LYS A 251 -22.41 9.92 9.80
CA LYS A 251 -23.30 10.66 8.90
C LYS A 251 -23.85 11.92 9.55
N THR A 252 -24.12 12.90 8.71
CA THR A 252 -24.73 14.17 9.10
C THR A 252 -26.21 14.17 8.75
N ALA A 253 -27.04 14.61 9.69
CA ALA A 253 -28.48 14.73 9.51
C ALA A 253 -28.97 16.09 10.07
N PRO A 254 -30.01 16.70 9.49
CA PRO A 254 -30.58 17.93 10.05
C PRO A 254 -31.23 17.65 11.41
N ASN A 255 -30.90 18.44 12.44
CA ASN A 255 -31.58 18.37 13.74
C ASN A 255 -32.90 19.19 13.69
N GLY A 256 -33.99 18.57 13.23
CA GLY A 256 -35.30 19.21 13.11
C GLY A 256 -35.60 19.78 11.72
N GLN A 257 -36.45 20.81 11.65
CA GLN A 257 -36.58 21.63 10.44
C GLN A 257 -35.31 22.48 10.41
N GLY A 258 -34.46 22.35 9.39
CA GLY A 258 -33.21 23.12 9.29
C GLY A 258 -33.41 24.64 9.44
N PRO A 259 -32.33 25.44 9.47
CA PRO A 259 -32.41 26.83 9.88
C PRO A 259 -33.44 27.66 9.11
N GLU A 260 -34.26 28.45 9.82
CA GLU A 260 -35.14 29.46 9.21
C GLU A 260 -34.41 30.80 9.08
N PHE A 261 -34.49 31.39 7.89
CA PHE A 261 -33.90 32.70 7.56
C PHE A 261 -34.96 33.80 7.59
N GLU A 262 -34.59 34.97 8.11
CA GLU A 262 -35.39 36.18 8.06
C GLU A 262 -34.66 37.27 7.26
N VAL A 263 -35.34 37.84 6.27
CA VAL A 263 -34.82 38.97 5.49
C VAL A 263 -35.12 40.25 6.26
N THR A 264 -34.08 40.92 6.76
CA THR A 264 -34.25 42.20 7.44
C THR A 264 -34.55 43.32 6.44
N SER A 265 -35.10 44.44 6.94
CA SER A 265 -35.51 45.60 6.13
C SER A 265 -34.40 46.28 5.29
N GLY A 266 -33.15 45.82 5.39
CA GLY A 266 -32.02 46.25 4.56
C GLY A 266 -31.56 45.25 3.50
N GLY A 267 -32.30 44.16 3.26
CA GLY A 267 -31.88 43.10 2.32
C GLY A 267 -30.80 42.17 2.87
N VAL A 268 -30.48 42.28 4.16
CA VAL A 268 -29.56 41.38 4.85
C VAL A 268 -30.35 40.17 5.32
N VAL A 269 -29.96 38.99 4.85
CA VAL A 269 -30.45 37.70 5.32
C VAL A 269 -29.83 37.44 6.68
N THR A 270 -30.66 37.42 7.72
CA THR A 270 -30.25 37.08 9.08
C THR A 270 -30.90 35.78 9.48
N MET A 271 -30.14 34.91 10.14
CA MET A 271 -30.71 33.76 10.83
C MET A 271 -31.78 34.24 11.81
N LYS A 272 -32.97 33.63 11.78
CA LYS A 272 -34.02 33.96 12.74
C LYS A 272 -33.54 33.56 14.14
N GLU A 273 -33.51 34.55 15.03
CA GLU A 273 -33.05 34.37 16.40
C GLU A 273 -33.92 33.31 17.10
N GLY A 274 -33.31 32.19 17.52
CA GLY A 274 -34.02 31.07 18.17
C GLY A 274 -34.40 29.89 17.27
N SER A 275 -33.99 29.84 16.01
CA SER A 275 -34.11 28.64 15.16
C SER A 275 -33.10 27.55 15.59
N PRO A 276 -33.52 26.31 15.88
CA PRO A 276 -32.59 25.21 16.13
C PRO A 276 -31.96 24.80 14.79
N GLY A 277 -30.73 25.23 14.56
CA GLY A 277 -29.99 25.02 13.32
C GLY A 277 -28.70 24.25 13.52
N SER A 278 -28.73 23.12 14.23
CA SER A 278 -27.54 22.28 14.37
C SER A 278 -27.59 21.09 13.41
N VAL A 279 -26.46 20.68 12.87
CA VAL A 279 -26.35 19.37 12.24
C VAL A 279 -26.16 18.32 13.34
N ASP A 280 -26.97 17.27 13.31
CA ASP A 280 -26.78 16.07 14.12
C ASP A 280 -25.74 15.17 13.46
N ILE A 281 -24.79 14.68 14.23
CA ILE A 281 -23.75 13.77 13.74
C ILE A 281 -23.98 12.40 14.36
N GLN A 282 -24.38 11.46 13.51
CA GLN A 282 -24.77 10.12 13.90
C GLN A 282 -23.61 9.16 13.64
N ARG A 283 -23.31 8.33 14.64
CA ARG A 283 -22.23 7.32 14.58
C ARG A 283 -22.70 5.87 14.70
N ASP A 284 -24.00 5.68 14.95
CA ASP A 284 -24.63 4.36 15.05
C ASP A 284 -25.32 4.02 13.72
N CYS A 285 -24.49 3.74 12.71
CA CYS A 285 -24.95 3.40 11.37
C CYS A 285 -24.02 2.39 10.70
N ASP A 286 -24.55 1.67 9.70
CA ASP A 286 -23.80 0.77 8.83
C ASP A 286 -23.45 1.49 7.53
N PHE A 287 -22.16 1.62 7.24
CA PHE A 287 -21.64 2.35 6.08
C PHE A 287 -22.18 1.78 4.76
N THR A 288 -22.15 0.45 4.60
CA THR A 288 -22.51 -0.19 3.34
C THR A 288 -23.97 0.07 2.99
N SER A 289 -24.87 -0.09 3.96
CA SER A 289 -26.30 0.18 3.78
C SER A 289 -26.57 1.66 3.48
N GLU A 290 -25.91 2.57 4.19
CA GLU A 290 -26.05 4.02 3.97
C GLU A 290 -25.58 4.42 2.57
N TYR A 291 -24.41 3.93 2.14
CA TYR A 291 -23.84 4.20 0.83
C TYR A 291 -24.76 3.69 -0.29
N GLU A 292 -25.26 2.45 -0.19
CA GLU A 292 -26.18 1.88 -1.18
C GLU A 292 -27.50 2.67 -1.26
N SER A 293 -27.99 3.15 -0.12
CA SER A 293 -29.20 3.98 -0.06
C SER A 293 -29.00 5.34 -0.73
N LEU A 294 -27.91 6.02 -0.39
CA LEU A 294 -27.61 7.37 -0.89
C LEU A 294 -27.28 7.37 -2.38
N HIS A 295 -26.57 6.33 -2.85
CA HIS A 295 -26.09 6.20 -4.23
C HIS A 295 -26.90 5.17 -5.05
N ALA A 296 -28.14 4.86 -4.66
CA ALA A 296 -28.98 3.84 -5.31
C ALA A 296 -29.16 4.04 -6.82
N ALA A 297 -29.06 5.29 -7.31
CA ALA A 297 -29.14 5.63 -8.72
C ALA A 297 -27.84 5.37 -9.52
N LYS A 298 -26.74 5.00 -8.85
CA LYS A 298 -25.38 4.85 -9.43
C LYS A 298 -24.80 3.46 -9.13
N PRO A 299 -25.28 2.41 -9.81
CA PRO A 299 -24.82 1.04 -9.57
C PRO A 299 -23.31 0.85 -9.81
N ASP A 300 -22.72 1.61 -10.74
CA ASP A 300 -21.27 1.55 -11.01
C ASP A 300 -20.44 2.06 -9.82
N MET A 301 -20.88 3.13 -9.14
CA MET A 301 -20.21 3.64 -7.93
C MET A 301 -20.34 2.64 -6.78
N ILE A 302 -21.52 2.02 -6.61
CA ILE A 302 -21.72 0.95 -5.63
C ILE A 302 -20.79 -0.23 -5.91
N ALA A 303 -20.65 -0.64 -7.18
CA ALA A 303 -19.75 -1.72 -7.56
C ALA A 303 -18.27 -1.39 -7.26
N LYS A 304 -17.82 -0.16 -7.57
CA LYS A 304 -16.47 0.31 -7.22
C LYS A 304 -16.24 0.35 -5.70
N MET A 305 -17.22 0.84 -4.93
CA MET A 305 -17.17 0.83 -3.47
C MET A 305 -17.02 -0.60 -2.92
N LYS A 306 -17.80 -1.56 -3.44
CA LYS A 306 -17.73 -2.98 -3.03
C LYS A 306 -16.41 -3.68 -3.37
N LYS A 307 -15.61 -3.12 -4.28
CA LYS A 307 -14.23 -3.58 -4.51
C LYS A 307 -13.26 -3.12 -3.41
N ARG A 308 -13.60 -2.04 -2.69
CA ARG A 308 -12.79 -1.47 -1.60
C ARG A 308 -13.26 -1.96 -0.23
N ILE A 309 -14.57 -2.07 -0.03
CA ILE A 309 -15.17 -2.60 1.20
C ILE A 309 -15.88 -3.89 0.84
N LEU A 310 -15.23 -5.00 1.14
CA LEU A 310 -15.70 -6.34 0.79
C LEU A 310 -16.89 -6.76 1.65
N ASP A 311 -17.70 -7.68 1.15
CA ASP A 311 -18.78 -8.27 1.93
C ASP A 311 -18.20 -9.15 3.08
N PRO A 312 -18.74 -9.08 4.31
CA PRO A 312 -18.25 -9.88 5.44
C PRO A 312 -18.21 -11.40 5.19
N SER A 313 -19.03 -11.91 4.28
CA SER A 313 -19.07 -13.33 3.90
C SER A 313 -17.96 -13.77 2.93
N THR A 314 -17.18 -12.81 2.39
CA THR A 314 -16.11 -13.07 1.42
C THR A 314 -14.74 -13.29 2.09
N THR A 315 -13.70 -13.52 1.28
CA THR A 315 -12.33 -13.65 1.76
C THR A 315 -11.43 -12.64 1.06
N CYS A 316 -10.35 -12.21 1.72
CA CYS A 316 -9.38 -11.28 1.14
C CYS A 316 -8.75 -11.81 -0.16
N LYS A 317 -8.67 -13.14 -0.31
CA LYS A 317 -8.05 -13.81 -1.45
C LYS A 317 -8.56 -13.33 -2.80
N THR A 318 -9.86 -13.12 -2.96
CA THR A 318 -10.41 -12.65 -4.25
C THR A 318 -9.92 -11.25 -4.58
N ALA A 319 -9.91 -10.34 -3.60
CA ALA A 319 -9.43 -8.97 -3.80
C ALA A 319 -7.92 -8.91 -4.04
N GLU A 320 -7.15 -9.77 -3.37
CA GLU A 320 -5.71 -9.93 -3.62
C GLU A 320 -5.45 -10.42 -5.05
N GLU A 321 -6.17 -11.45 -5.49
CA GLU A 321 -6.06 -11.98 -6.85
C GLU A 321 -6.50 -10.96 -7.90
N GLU A 322 -7.57 -10.19 -7.66
CA GLU A 322 -8.00 -9.10 -8.55
C GLU A 322 -6.95 -8.00 -8.64
N LEU A 323 -6.37 -7.55 -7.52
CA LEU A 323 -5.33 -6.53 -7.53
C LEU A 323 -4.06 -7.03 -8.26
N LEU A 324 -3.66 -8.29 -8.00
CA LEU A 324 -2.54 -8.93 -8.70
C LEU A 324 -2.82 -9.04 -10.20
N ASN A 325 -4.03 -9.45 -10.58
CA ASN A 325 -4.41 -9.51 -11.99
C ASN A 325 -4.42 -8.11 -12.60
N GLU A 326 -5.10 -7.12 -12.04
CA GLU A 326 -5.13 -5.76 -12.64
C GLU A 326 -3.73 -5.12 -12.78
N ARG A 327 -2.80 -5.40 -11.85
CA ARG A 327 -1.48 -4.75 -11.80
C ARG A 327 -0.32 -5.58 -12.39
N LEU A 328 -0.41 -6.90 -12.36
CA LEU A 328 0.62 -7.82 -12.89
C LEU A 328 0.16 -8.53 -14.18
N TYR A 329 -1.12 -8.44 -14.57
CA TYR A 329 -1.56 -8.90 -15.88
C TYR A 329 -1.12 -7.88 -16.93
N VAL A 330 -0.14 -8.28 -17.74
CA VAL A 330 0.20 -7.61 -18.99
C VAL A 330 -0.56 -8.34 -20.10
N PRO A 331 -1.67 -7.79 -20.64
CA PRO A 331 -2.36 -8.39 -21.76
C PRO A 331 -1.40 -8.52 -22.94
N GLY A 332 -1.10 -9.74 -23.38
CA GLY A 332 -0.31 -10.01 -24.58
C GLY A 332 1.18 -10.36 -24.37
N THR A 333 1.67 -10.50 -23.13
CA THR A 333 3.00 -11.06 -22.89
C THR A 333 2.93 -12.34 -22.06
N THR A 334 2.67 -13.47 -22.70
CA THR A 334 3.41 -14.70 -22.35
C THR A 334 4.75 -14.68 -23.06
N GLU A 335 5.55 -13.67 -22.77
CA GLU A 335 6.96 -13.95 -22.58
C GLU A 335 7.07 -13.95 -21.07
N VAL A 336 6.85 -15.12 -20.47
CA VAL A 336 7.74 -15.47 -19.36
C VAL A 336 9.09 -15.17 -19.97
N PHE A 337 9.81 -14.16 -19.47
CA PHE A 337 11.25 -14.15 -19.64
C PHE A 337 11.68 -15.36 -18.82
N ASP A 338 11.50 -16.51 -19.43
CA ASP A 338 11.99 -17.77 -18.98
C ASP A 338 13.38 -17.77 -19.61
N PRO A 339 14.43 -17.38 -18.89
CA PRO A 339 15.80 -17.57 -19.40
C PRO A 339 16.07 -19.06 -19.64
N ILE A 340 15.11 -19.94 -19.31
CA ILE A 340 15.08 -21.36 -19.49
C ILE A 340 14.12 -21.74 -20.63
N VAL A 341 14.39 -21.25 -21.85
CA VAL A 341 13.70 -21.70 -23.08
C VAL A 341 13.90 -23.21 -23.35
N ASP A 342 14.74 -23.91 -22.57
CA ASP A 342 15.17 -25.29 -22.86
C ASP A 342 15.03 -26.28 -21.68
N VAL A 343 14.46 -25.87 -20.53
CA VAL A 343 14.39 -26.73 -19.33
C VAL A 343 13.04 -26.59 -18.63
N SER A 344 12.11 -27.47 -18.99
CA SER A 344 10.81 -27.64 -18.33
C SER A 344 10.96 -27.75 -16.81
N THR A 345 10.35 -26.84 -16.04
CA THR A 345 10.35 -26.88 -14.56
C THR A 345 9.69 -28.13 -13.98
N ASP A 346 8.90 -28.86 -14.77
CA ASP A 346 8.22 -30.08 -14.32
C ASP A 346 9.19 -31.22 -13.97
N ASN A 347 10.39 -31.20 -14.55
CA ASN A 347 11.37 -32.28 -14.43
C ASN A 347 12.69 -31.83 -13.79
N TRP A 348 12.80 -30.63 -13.24
CA TRP A 348 14.06 -30.13 -12.68
C TRP A 348 13.87 -29.57 -11.28
N ALA A 349 14.62 -30.11 -10.32
CA ALA A 349 14.61 -29.63 -8.94
C ALA A 349 15.82 -28.74 -8.67
N GLN A 350 15.60 -27.52 -8.17
CA GLN A 350 16.69 -26.64 -7.76
C GLN A 350 17.30 -27.12 -6.43
N PHE A 351 18.63 -27.16 -6.34
CA PHE A 351 19.34 -27.55 -5.11
C PHE A 351 20.32 -26.52 -4.56
N ALA A 352 20.72 -25.52 -5.36
CA ALA A 352 21.57 -24.42 -4.92
C ALA A 352 21.44 -23.18 -5.82
N GLY A 353 22.03 -22.05 -5.37
CA GLY A 353 22.12 -20.82 -6.14
C GLY A 353 20.85 -19.95 -6.12
N ASN A 354 20.88 -18.83 -6.83
CA ASN A 354 19.80 -17.83 -6.85
C ASN A 354 18.72 -18.12 -7.90
N GLY A 355 18.83 -19.24 -8.62
CA GLY A 355 17.82 -19.73 -9.56
C GLY A 355 17.33 -18.66 -10.53
N LEU A 356 16.00 -18.56 -10.66
CA LEU A 356 15.25 -17.65 -11.52
C LEU A 356 15.13 -16.21 -10.98
N SER A 357 16.12 -15.74 -10.20
CA SER A 357 16.18 -14.36 -9.66
C SER A 357 15.06 -13.94 -8.67
N TYR A 358 14.02 -14.76 -8.47
CA TYR A 358 12.85 -14.42 -7.64
C TYR A 358 12.81 -15.12 -6.27
N PHE A 359 13.46 -16.27 -6.13
CA PHE A 359 13.53 -17.00 -4.87
C PHE A 359 14.98 -17.39 -4.61
N HIS A 360 15.62 -16.65 -3.70
CA HIS A 360 16.81 -17.14 -3.05
C HIS A 360 16.40 -18.47 -2.39
N THR A 361 16.99 -19.61 -2.82
CA THR A 361 17.04 -20.73 -1.87
C THR A 361 17.73 -20.15 -0.65
N ARG A 362 17.00 -20.07 0.48
CA ARG A 362 17.52 -19.63 1.77
C ARG A 362 18.97 -20.09 1.93
N TYR A 363 19.79 -19.29 2.61
CA TYR A 363 21.10 -19.73 3.10
C TYR A 363 20.91 -20.96 4.01
N LEU A 364 20.66 -22.13 3.43
CA LEU A 364 20.68 -23.41 4.11
C LEU A 364 22.10 -23.57 4.59
N LEU A 365 22.25 -23.81 5.89
CA LEU A 365 23.53 -24.18 6.46
C LEU A 365 23.99 -25.49 5.77
N ASP A 366 25.29 -25.71 5.65
CA ASP A 366 25.85 -26.91 4.99
C ASP A 366 25.24 -28.22 5.53
N ALA A 367 24.85 -28.23 6.82
CA ALA A 367 24.19 -29.35 7.50
C ALA A 367 22.77 -29.67 6.98
N GLU A 368 22.04 -28.68 6.45
CA GLU A 368 20.69 -28.84 5.90
C GLU A 368 20.71 -29.05 4.39
N ARG A 369 21.65 -28.39 3.70
CA ARG A 369 21.77 -28.45 2.23
C ARG A 369 22.23 -29.84 1.75
N ARG A 370 23.13 -30.48 2.48
CA ARG A 370 23.69 -31.78 2.08
C ARG A 370 22.65 -32.91 2.05
N PRO A 371 21.87 -33.17 3.11
CA PRO A 371 20.84 -34.21 3.08
C PRO A 371 19.79 -33.97 1.98
N PHE A 372 19.43 -32.71 1.73
CA PHE A 372 18.50 -32.35 0.66
C PHE A 372 19.07 -32.66 -0.74
N PHE A 373 20.32 -32.29 -0.99
CA PHE A 373 21.00 -32.64 -2.23
C PHE A 373 21.13 -34.15 -2.41
N ASP A 374 21.51 -34.88 -1.36
CA ASP A 374 21.68 -36.33 -1.41
C ASP A 374 20.35 -37.04 -1.74
N ASP A 375 19.21 -36.60 -1.20
CA ASP A 375 17.87 -37.13 -1.58
C ASP A 375 17.56 -36.92 -3.08
N LEU A 376 17.73 -35.69 -3.57
CA LEU A 376 17.48 -35.38 -4.97
C LEU A 376 18.43 -36.17 -5.88
N TYR A 377 19.70 -36.26 -5.50
CA TYR A 377 20.70 -37.02 -6.23
C TYR A 377 20.33 -38.49 -6.31
N GLU A 378 19.87 -39.12 -5.23
CA GLU A 378 19.44 -40.52 -5.23
C GLU A 378 18.19 -40.75 -6.09
N ARG A 379 17.24 -39.82 -6.07
CA ARG A 379 16.00 -39.91 -6.86
C ARG A 379 16.18 -39.64 -8.34
N SER A 380 17.18 -38.85 -8.73
CA SER A 380 17.48 -38.56 -10.14
C SER A 380 17.86 -39.85 -10.88
N SER A 381 17.17 -40.18 -11.97
CA SER A 381 17.49 -41.36 -12.79
C SER A 381 18.76 -41.15 -13.63
N THR A 382 19.02 -39.91 -14.05
CA THR A 382 20.12 -39.57 -14.97
C THR A 382 21.39 -39.12 -14.26
N LYS A 383 21.28 -38.65 -13.00
CA LYS A 383 22.37 -38.01 -12.23
C LYS A 383 22.98 -36.81 -12.97
N ILE A 384 22.19 -36.15 -13.81
CA ILE A 384 22.58 -34.96 -14.56
C ILE A 384 22.18 -33.73 -13.74
N MET A 385 23.16 -32.86 -13.50
CA MET A 385 22.97 -31.55 -12.91
C MET A 385 23.17 -30.48 -13.96
N TYR A 386 22.42 -29.40 -13.83
CA TYR A 386 22.45 -28.24 -14.72
C TYR A 386 22.83 -27.00 -13.92
N ARG A 387 23.83 -26.28 -14.43
CA ARG A 387 24.19 -24.94 -13.97
C ARG A 387 23.75 -23.92 -15.01
N HIS A 388 22.88 -23.03 -14.60
CA HIS A 388 22.52 -21.83 -15.34
C HIS A 388 23.28 -20.62 -14.80
N CYS A 389 23.73 -19.73 -15.69
CA CYS A 389 24.38 -18.48 -15.33
C CYS A 389 24.12 -17.41 -16.39
N GLU A 390 23.13 -16.55 -16.17
CA GLU A 390 22.74 -15.53 -17.16
C GLU A 390 23.87 -14.56 -17.51
N THR A 391 24.67 -14.23 -16.49
CA THR A 391 25.71 -13.23 -16.57
C THR A 391 27.03 -13.82 -17.14
N CYS A 392 27.20 -15.15 -17.12
CA CYS A 392 28.38 -15.80 -17.67
C CYS A 392 28.53 -15.59 -19.19
N ILE A 393 29.75 -15.81 -19.69
CA ILE A 393 29.97 -15.82 -21.15
C ILE A 393 29.15 -16.92 -21.80
N GLU A 394 28.85 -16.77 -23.08
CA GLU A 394 27.95 -17.65 -23.83
C GLU A 394 28.19 -19.15 -23.61
N SER A 395 29.46 -19.60 -23.65
CA SER A 395 29.79 -21.01 -23.46
C SER A 395 29.53 -21.57 -22.06
N HIS A 396 29.34 -20.70 -21.05
CA HIS A 396 29.18 -21.05 -19.64
C HIS A 396 27.81 -20.69 -19.06
N ARG A 397 26.92 -20.13 -19.89
CA ARG A 397 25.53 -19.85 -19.51
C ARG A 397 24.76 -21.11 -19.18
N HIS A 398 25.03 -22.17 -19.93
CA HIS A 398 24.41 -23.48 -19.77
C HIS A 398 25.49 -24.55 -19.69
N ILE A 399 25.55 -25.25 -18.55
CA ILE A 399 26.49 -26.36 -18.37
C ILE A 399 25.77 -27.54 -17.73
N PHE A 400 25.83 -28.69 -18.38
CA PHE A 400 25.28 -29.95 -17.90
C PHE A 400 26.41 -30.84 -17.39
N TYR A 401 26.44 -31.08 -16.09
CA TYR A 401 27.37 -31.97 -15.41
C TYR A 401 26.73 -33.35 -15.26
N LYS A 402 27.35 -34.38 -15.86
CA LYS A 402 26.90 -35.77 -15.73
C LYS A 402 27.95 -36.60 -15.00
N ARG A 403 27.55 -37.25 -13.90
CA ARG A 403 28.38 -38.28 -13.26
C ARG A 403 28.47 -39.52 -14.14
N LEU A 404 29.70 -40.00 -14.35
CA LEU A 404 29.96 -41.26 -15.06
C LEU A 404 30.05 -42.43 -14.09
N ILE A 405 30.45 -42.15 -12.84
CA ILE A 405 30.50 -43.13 -11.75
C ILE A 405 29.92 -42.54 -10.46
N ALA A 406 29.34 -43.41 -9.64
CA ALA A 406 28.79 -43.03 -8.33
C ALA A 406 29.88 -42.42 -7.42
N PRO A 407 29.57 -41.35 -6.67
CA PRO A 407 30.42 -40.83 -5.61
C PRO A 407 30.81 -41.91 -4.59
N VAL A 408 32.09 -41.96 -4.20
CA VAL A 408 32.52 -42.72 -3.02
C VAL A 408 32.06 -42.00 -1.75
N ALA A 409 31.89 -42.71 -0.63
CA ALA A 409 31.32 -42.16 0.60
C ALA A 409 32.06 -40.92 1.14
N GLU A 410 33.37 -40.85 0.90
CA GLU A 410 34.25 -39.76 1.35
C GLU A 410 34.23 -38.55 0.39
N PHE A 411 33.65 -38.69 -0.81
CA PHE A 411 33.60 -37.63 -1.81
C PHE A 411 32.34 -36.78 -1.65
N ASN A 412 32.51 -35.56 -1.17
CA ASN A 412 31.42 -34.59 -1.05
C ASN A 412 31.21 -33.84 -2.39
N LEU A 413 30.33 -34.37 -3.22
CA LEU A 413 30.02 -33.81 -4.54
C LEU A 413 29.45 -32.39 -4.42
N LEU A 414 28.56 -32.12 -3.47
CA LEU A 414 27.98 -30.80 -3.27
C LEU A 414 29.06 -29.75 -2.94
N ASP A 415 29.93 -30.05 -1.97
CA ASP A 415 31.02 -29.14 -1.61
C ASP A 415 32.01 -28.95 -2.78
N THR A 416 32.26 -30.01 -3.55
CA THR A 416 33.11 -29.95 -4.74
C THR A 416 32.54 -28.98 -5.78
N LEU A 417 31.24 -29.04 -6.05
CA LEU A 417 30.58 -28.15 -7.00
C LEU A 417 30.50 -26.70 -6.49
N MET A 418 30.28 -26.51 -5.19
CA MET A 418 30.02 -25.18 -4.64
C MET A 418 31.30 -24.40 -4.31
N ASN A 419 32.32 -25.06 -3.75
CA ASN A 419 33.44 -24.38 -3.12
C ASN A 419 34.82 -25.01 -3.36
N ASN A 420 34.91 -26.29 -3.71
CA ASN A 420 36.15 -27.07 -3.57
C ASN A 420 36.43 -27.98 -4.78
N TRP A 421 36.72 -27.38 -5.93
CA TRP A 421 36.86 -28.07 -7.21
C TRP A 421 38.20 -28.82 -7.37
N TYR A 422 38.39 -29.89 -6.61
CA TYR A 422 39.61 -30.72 -6.63
C TYR A 422 39.55 -31.85 -7.67
N GLU A 423 40.71 -32.41 -8.03
CA GLU A 423 40.83 -33.53 -8.98
C GLU A 423 40.46 -34.89 -8.36
N ALA A 424 40.72 -35.08 -7.07
CA ALA A 424 40.51 -36.35 -6.38
C ALA A 424 39.03 -36.79 -6.47
N ASN A 425 38.78 -37.96 -7.07
CA ASN A 425 37.43 -38.50 -7.35
C ASN A 425 36.54 -37.63 -8.26
N ASN A 426 37.13 -36.64 -8.93
CA ASN A 426 36.45 -35.65 -9.75
C ASN A 426 37.33 -35.26 -10.96
N LYS A 427 37.70 -36.25 -11.77
CA LYS A 427 38.46 -36.06 -13.01
C LYS A 427 37.57 -36.13 -14.26
N LEU A 428 37.69 -35.16 -15.16
CA LEU A 428 36.91 -35.04 -16.39
C LEU A 428 37.20 -36.25 -17.29
N GLY A 429 36.15 -36.85 -17.86
CA GLY A 429 36.23 -38.04 -18.70
C GLY A 429 36.36 -39.36 -17.95
N GLU A 430 36.73 -39.33 -16.67
CA GLU A 430 36.82 -40.52 -15.81
C GLU A 430 35.66 -40.60 -14.81
N HIS A 431 35.40 -39.50 -14.12
CA HIS A 431 34.41 -39.41 -13.04
C HIS A 431 33.14 -38.66 -13.46
N PHE A 432 33.28 -37.68 -14.34
CA PHE A 432 32.18 -36.88 -14.87
C PHE A 432 32.45 -36.42 -16.31
N SER A 433 31.41 -35.94 -16.97
CA SER A 433 31.49 -35.24 -18.25
C SER A 433 30.70 -33.93 -18.19
N LEU A 434 31.14 -32.91 -18.94
CA LEU A 434 30.43 -31.64 -19.08
C LEU A 434 29.93 -31.48 -20.51
N HIS A 435 28.75 -30.91 -20.67
CA HIS A 435 28.11 -30.72 -21.96
C HIS A 435 27.45 -29.35 -22.00
N SER A 436 27.36 -28.78 -23.21
CA SER A 436 26.66 -27.51 -23.43
C SER A 436 25.16 -27.69 -23.67
N THR A 437 24.69 -28.92 -23.93
CA THR A 437 23.26 -29.23 -24.10
C THR A 437 22.84 -30.42 -23.26
N TYR A 438 21.57 -30.48 -22.86
CA TYR A 438 21.02 -31.60 -22.10
C TYR A 438 20.98 -32.88 -22.94
N ALA A 439 20.63 -32.77 -24.23
CA ALA A 439 20.61 -33.91 -25.15
C ALA A 439 21.99 -34.57 -25.28
N ASP A 440 23.06 -33.76 -25.37
CA ASP A 440 24.44 -34.25 -25.39
C ASP A 440 24.82 -34.91 -24.06
N ALA A 441 24.40 -34.35 -22.92
CA ALA A 441 24.62 -34.96 -21.62
C ALA A 441 23.91 -36.33 -21.51
N LEU A 442 22.65 -36.43 -21.93
CA LEU A 442 21.91 -37.68 -21.96
C LEU A 442 22.60 -38.73 -22.82
N ALA A 443 22.95 -38.38 -24.06
CA ALA A 443 23.59 -39.27 -25.03
C ALA A 443 25.07 -39.55 -24.73
N GLY A 444 25.73 -38.70 -23.95
CA GLY A 444 27.18 -38.74 -23.73
C GLY A 444 27.99 -38.30 -24.96
N THR A 445 27.45 -37.40 -25.78
CA THR A 445 28.09 -36.89 -27.02
C THR A 445 28.61 -35.47 -26.83
N ASN A 446 29.58 -35.02 -27.64
CA ASN A 446 30.12 -33.65 -27.59
C ASN A 446 30.59 -33.14 -26.21
N PRO A 447 31.30 -33.95 -25.39
CA PRO A 447 31.74 -33.50 -24.08
C PRO A 447 32.78 -32.39 -24.20
N TRP A 448 32.82 -31.49 -23.22
CA TRP A 448 33.91 -30.54 -23.04
C TRP A 448 35.23 -31.29 -22.88
N THR A 449 36.31 -30.77 -23.46
CA THR A 449 37.60 -31.47 -23.51
C THR A 449 38.67 -30.84 -22.63
N TYR A 450 38.41 -29.68 -22.03
CA TYR A 450 39.37 -29.01 -21.15
C TYR A 450 38.81 -28.81 -19.75
N CYS A 451 39.57 -29.21 -18.74
CA CYS A 451 39.25 -28.90 -17.35
C CYS A 451 40.52 -28.82 -16.51
N ASN A 452 40.54 -27.89 -15.56
CA ASN A 452 41.57 -27.79 -14.53
C ASN A 452 40.93 -27.85 -13.14
N TYR A 453 41.79 -28.06 -12.14
CA TYR A 453 41.39 -28.26 -10.76
C TYR A 453 42.06 -27.24 -9.85
N GLN A 454 41.44 -27.03 -8.72
CA GLN A 454 41.97 -26.22 -7.63
C GLN A 454 43.25 -26.88 -7.09
N GLU A 455 44.30 -26.07 -6.92
CA GLU A 455 45.51 -26.50 -6.23
C GLU A 455 45.26 -26.56 -4.72
N PRO A 456 45.90 -27.48 -3.97
CA PRO A 456 45.64 -27.68 -2.54
C PRO A 456 45.85 -26.43 -1.65
N ASP A 457 46.61 -25.45 -2.12
CA ASP A 457 46.95 -24.20 -1.42
C ASP A 457 46.01 -23.03 -1.77
N LYS A 458 45.12 -23.19 -2.75
CA LYS A 458 44.20 -22.14 -3.20
C LYS A 458 42.80 -22.47 -2.75
N GLU A 459 42.39 -22.07 -1.56
CA GLU A 459 41.06 -22.39 -1.03
C GLU A 459 39.90 -21.66 -1.74
N ASN A 460 38.72 -22.31 -1.71
CA ASN A 460 37.41 -21.74 -1.98
C ASN A 460 37.11 -21.38 -3.45
N VAL A 461 37.35 -22.28 -4.40
CA VAL A 461 36.84 -22.18 -5.78
C VAL A 461 36.06 -23.43 -6.18
N GLY A 462 34.77 -23.27 -6.47
CA GLY A 462 33.90 -24.34 -6.94
C GLY A 462 33.92 -24.50 -8.46
N PHE A 463 32.86 -25.11 -8.95
CA PHE A 463 32.66 -25.46 -10.35
C PHE A 463 32.61 -24.23 -11.28
N PRO A 464 33.06 -24.32 -12.55
CA PRO A 464 33.91 -25.36 -13.10
C PRO A 464 35.39 -24.92 -13.06
N ARG A 465 35.85 -24.17 -12.05
CA ARG A 465 37.16 -23.51 -12.06
C ARG A 465 37.42 -22.77 -13.39
N ASP A 466 38.30 -23.30 -14.25
CA ASP A 466 38.57 -22.73 -15.57
C ASP A 466 38.34 -23.75 -16.72
N CYS A 467 37.48 -24.75 -16.50
CA CYS A 467 37.10 -25.72 -17.52
C CYS A 467 36.34 -25.03 -18.67
N GLY A 468 36.43 -25.59 -19.87
CA GLY A 468 35.79 -25.01 -21.05
C GLY A 468 35.56 -26.06 -22.14
N PRO A 469 34.71 -25.77 -23.15
CA PRO A 469 34.38 -26.74 -24.21
C PRO A 469 35.61 -27.34 -24.88
N THR A 470 36.63 -26.52 -25.15
CA THR A 470 37.86 -26.96 -25.83
C THR A 470 39.15 -26.45 -25.20
N GLN A 471 39.11 -25.40 -24.37
CA GLN A 471 40.28 -24.72 -23.84
C GLN A 471 40.02 -24.09 -22.47
N TYR A 472 41.08 -23.54 -21.88
CA TYR A 472 41.04 -22.76 -20.64
C TYR A 472 40.15 -21.54 -20.75
N VAL A 473 39.19 -21.40 -19.83
CA VAL A 473 38.29 -20.23 -19.74
C VAL A 473 38.29 -19.69 -18.30
N PRO A 474 39.01 -18.59 -18.02
CA PRO A 474 39.13 -18.09 -16.66
C PRO A 474 37.84 -17.42 -16.17
N CYS A 475 37.69 -17.36 -14.85
CA CYS A 475 36.70 -16.53 -14.16
C CYS A 475 35.23 -16.87 -14.50
N GLN A 476 34.93 -18.13 -14.84
CA GLN A 476 33.56 -18.61 -15.01
C GLN A 476 33.10 -19.53 -13.87
N TRP A 477 33.85 -19.55 -12.76
CA TRP A 477 33.60 -20.39 -11.58
C TRP A 477 32.75 -19.72 -10.51
N ASN A 478 32.09 -20.53 -9.67
CA ASN A 478 31.38 -20.06 -8.48
C ASN A 478 32.16 -20.32 -7.18
N SER A 479 31.93 -19.52 -6.15
CA SER A 479 32.36 -19.79 -4.76
C SER A 479 31.40 -19.14 -3.78
N TYR A 480 30.96 -19.88 -2.77
CA TYR A 480 30.09 -19.38 -1.71
C TYR A 480 30.87 -18.95 -0.45
N LYS A 481 32.21 -19.08 -0.49
CA LYS A 481 33.12 -18.72 0.61
C LYS A 481 34.10 -17.61 0.25
N ARG A 482 34.16 -17.19 -1.02
CA ARG A 482 35.10 -16.18 -1.52
C ARG A 482 34.48 -15.30 -2.59
N THR A 483 34.77 -14.01 -2.53
CA THR A 483 34.50 -13.01 -3.58
C THR A 483 35.83 -12.58 -4.20
N MET A 484 36.28 -13.25 -5.25
CA MET A 484 37.49 -12.84 -5.98
C MET A 484 37.37 -13.12 -7.49
N CYS A 485 38.18 -12.37 -8.25
CA CYS A 485 38.02 -11.99 -9.66
C CYS A 485 37.08 -10.80 -9.84
N GLY A 486 37.57 -9.59 -9.51
CA GLY A 486 37.26 -8.24 -10.03
C GLY A 486 35.89 -7.84 -10.58
N HIS A 487 34.84 -8.63 -10.39
CA HIS A 487 33.56 -8.45 -11.04
C HIS A 487 32.48 -8.42 -9.96
N TYR A 488 31.99 -7.22 -9.69
CA TYR A 488 30.82 -7.01 -8.84
C TYR A 488 29.54 -7.66 -9.42
N ASP A 489 29.59 -8.20 -10.65
CA ASP A 489 28.44 -8.70 -11.42
C ASP A 489 28.36 -10.24 -11.59
N TYR A 490 29.35 -11.03 -11.14
CA TYR A 490 29.40 -12.49 -11.30
C TYR A 490 29.55 -13.25 -9.97
N ASN A 491 28.75 -12.83 -8.99
CA ASN A 491 28.68 -13.40 -7.65
C ASN A 491 28.07 -14.83 -7.71
N PRO A 492 28.31 -15.75 -6.74
CA PRO A 492 27.44 -16.92 -6.51
C PRO A 492 25.92 -16.63 -6.59
N TYR A 493 25.51 -15.37 -6.43
CA TYR A 493 24.13 -14.90 -6.61
C TYR A 493 23.61 -14.85 -8.07
N SER A 494 24.41 -15.10 -9.10
CA SER A 494 23.95 -15.10 -10.51
C SER A 494 23.83 -16.49 -11.14
N HIS A 495 23.93 -17.55 -10.33
CA HIS A 495 23.94 -18.93 -10.79
C HIS A 495 22.77 -19.71 -10.20
N GLY A 496 22.11 -20.53 -11.01
CA GLY A 496 21.10 -21.50 -10.57
C GLY A 496 21.60 -22.93 -10.77
N TRP A 497 21.36 -23.80 -9.80
CA TRP A 497 21.74 -25.21 -9.86
C TRP A 497 20.55 -26.12 -9.73
N TYR A 498 20.39 -27.00 -10.70
CA TYR A 498 19.25 -27.89 -10.84
C TYR A 498 19.71 -29.32 -11.05
N ILE A 499 18.88 -30.28 -10.68
CA ILE A 499 19.08 -31.69 -10.98
C ILE A 499 17.84 -32.24 -11.68
N ASP A 500 18.10 -33.07 -12.68
CA ASP A 500 17.07 -33.70 -13.49
C ASP A 500 16.32 -34.77 -12.68
N MET A 501 15.00 -34.62 -12.64
CA MET A 501 14.01 -35.43 -11.95
C MET A 501 13.07 -36.15 -12.92
N SER A 502 13.43 -36.20 -14.20
CA SER A 502 12.67 -36.96 -15.20
C SER A 502 12.53 -38.44 -14.78
N PRO A 503 11.33 -39.03 -14.95
CA PRO A 503 11.01 -40.37 -14.49
C PRO A 503 11.83 -41.49 -15.15
#